data_AF-X1UY20-F1
#
_entry.id   AF-X1UY20-F1
#
_cell.length_a   1.000
_cell.length_b   1.000
_cell.length_c   1.000
_cell.angle_alpha   90.00
_cell.angle_beta   90.00
_cell.angle_gamma   90.00
#
_symmetry.space_group_name_H-M   'P 1'
#
loop_
_entity.id
_entity.type
_entity.pdbx_description
1 polymer ?
#
loop_
_entity_poly.entity_id
_entity_poly.type
_entity_poly.pdbx_seq_one_letter_code
_entity_poly.pdbx_strand_id
1 'polypeptide(L)'
;KPFSHMVTGIVLRAFAVHSKYRNTKPVEKAGELLTSRFFKPDKYADRRSVEYWTKVSFPFWWTDIVSSLDSLSYLGFTTSHPQIKLALETLRDKQSESGMWDLKLLKGKDENLSLWINLAICRIFKRFCS
;
A
#
# COMPACT_ATOMS: atom_id res chain seq x y z
N LYS A 1 18.95 8.81 7.51
CA LYS A 1 18.77 9.87 6.48
C LYS A 1 17.27 10.01 6.19
N PRO A 2 16.73 11.23 6.02
CA PRO A 2 15.34 11.41 5.60
C PRO A 2 15.10 10.84 4.20
N PHE A 3 13.90 10.31 3.94
CA PHE A 3 13.46 9.86 2.61
C PHE A 3 11.94 10.10 2.46
N SER A 4 11.45 10.16 1.21
CA SER A 4 10.03 10.28 0.91
C SER A 4 9.41 8.90 0.74
N HIS A 5 8.49 8.53 1.63
CA HIS A 5 7.74 7.28 1.44
C HIS A 5 6.79 7.41 0.26
N MET A 6 6.30 8.63 -0.01
CA MET A 6 5.46 8.92 -1.14
C MET A 6 6.14 8.49 -2.44
N VAL A 7 7.33 9.00 -2.75
CA VAL A 7 8.03 8.64 -4.00
C VAL A 7 8.55 7.20 -3.97
N THR A 8 9.06 6.73 -2.83
CA THR A 8 9.57 5.35 -2.71
C THR A 8 8.48 4.31 -3.01
N GLY A 9 7.25 4.48 -2.52
CA GLY A 9 6.14 3.56 -2.83
C GLY A 9 5.77 3.55 -4.31
N ILE A 10 5.79 4.71 -4.98
CA ILE A 10 5.56 4.81 -6.44
C ILE A 10 6.60 3.98 -7.21
N VAL A 11 7.88 4.16 -6.87
CA VAL A 11 8.98 3.46 -7.52
C VAL A 11 8.93 1.95 -7.24
N LEU A 12 8.59 1.55 -6.02
CA LEU A 12 8.50 0.13 -5.65
C LEU A 12 7.43 -0.63 -6.44
N ARG A 13 6.35 0.01 -6.88
CA ARG A 13 5.34 -0.63 -7.75
C ARG A 13 5.93 -1.16 -9.05
N ALA A 14 6.83 -0.39 -9.69
CA ALA A 14 7.50 -0.83 -10.91
C ALA A 14 8.45 -1.99 -10.65
N PHE A 15 9.19 -1.94 -9.53
CA PHE A 15 10.09 -3.02 -9.14
C PHE A 15 9.35 -4.30 -8.74
N ALA A 16 8.21 -4.19 -8.08
CA ALA A 16 7.37 -5.31 -7.64
C ALA A 16 7.00 -6.26 -8.80
N VAL A 17 6.73 -5.71 -9.98
CA VAL A 17 6.36 -6.49 -11.18
C VAL A 17 7.56 -6.88 -12.05
N HIS A 18 8.77 -6.36 -11.76
CA HIS A 18 9.94 -6.62 -12.58
C HIS A 18 10.63 -7.93 -12.18
N SER A 19 10.58 -8.94 -13.05
CA SER A 19 11.13 -10.29 -12.82
C SER A 19 12.58 -10.31 -12.31
N LYS A 20 13.47 -9.52 -12.94
CA LYS A 20 14.90 -9.43 -12.59
C LYS A 20 15.19 -8.65 -11.29
N TYR A 21 14.51 -7.54 -11.05
CA TYR A 21 14.92 -6.59 -10.01
C TYR A 21 14.14 -6.73 -8.70
N ARG A 22 12.95 -7.35 -8.70
CA ARG A 22 12.11 -7.46 -7.50
C ARG A 22 12.79 -8.13 -6.29
N ASN A 23 13.75 -9.03 -6.54
CA ASN A 23 14.46 -9.79 -5.51
C ASN A 23 15.85 -9.22 -5.17
N THR A 24 16.14 -7.97 -5.57
CA THR A 24 17.45 -7.36 -5.31
C THR A 24 17.48 -6.71 -3.93
N LYS A 25 18.65 -6.77 -3.26
CA LYS A 25 18.86 -6.16 -1.94
C LYS A 25 18.44 -4.68 -1.85
N PRO A 26 18.66 -3.82 -2.87
CA PRO A 26 18.19 -2.44 -2.82
C PRO A 26 16.66 -2.32 -2.78
N VAL A 27 15.94 -3.19 -3.48
CA VAL A 27 14.48 -3.20 -3.52
C VAL A 27 13.92 -3.68 -2.18
N GLU A 28 14.49 -4.75 -1.62
CA GLU A 28 14.17 -5.22 -0.27
C GLU A 28 14.39 -4.09 0.76
N LYS A 29 15.54 -3.41 0.71
CA LYS A 29 15.84 -2.30 1.62
C LYS A 29 14.89 -1.13 1.46
N ALA A 30 14.46 -0.82 0.24
CA ALA A 30 13.45 0.21 -0.02
C ALA A 30 12.07 -0.20 0.51
N GLY A 31 11.70 -1.47 0.41
CA GLY A 31 10.49 -2.02 1.03
C GLY A 31 10.49 -1.87 2.55
N GLU A 32 11.61 -2.21 3.21
CA GLU A 32 11.81 -2.02 4.65
C GLU A 32 11.72 -0.54 5.08
N LEU A 33 12.26 0.36 4.25
CA LEU A 33 12.11 1.78 4.48
C LEU A 33 10.64 2.18 4.40
N LEU A 34 9.92 1.77 3.35
CA LEU A 34 8.50 2.06 3.16
C LEU A 34 7.65 1.56 4.35
N THR A 35 7.81 0.29 4.77
CA THR A 35 7.06 -0.30 5.89
C THR A 35 7.32 0.43 7.21
N SER A 36 8.55 0.90 7.45
CA SER A 36 8.89 1.67 8.66
C SER A 36 8.13 3.00 8.80
N ARG A 37 7.50 3.48 7.71
CA ARG A 37 6.78 4.75 7.62
C ARG A 37 5.26 4.61 7.59
N PHE A 38 4.71 3.40 7.62
CA PHE A 38 3.27 3.19 7.72
C PHE A 38 2.67 4.01 8.86
N PHE A 39 1.58 4.73 8.54
CA PHE A 39 0.84 5.60 9.47
C PHE A 39 1.66 6.75 10.07
N LYS A 40 2.77 7.14 9.44
CA LYS A 40 3.57 8.32 9.82
C LYS A 40 3.43 9.41 8.75
N PRO A 41 3.53 10.70 9.12
CA PRO A 41 3.51 11.77 8.12
C PRO A 41 4.74 11.66 7.20
N ASP A 42 4.67 12.14 5.95
CA ASP A 42 5.88 12.21 5.12
C ASP A 42 6.86 13.25 5.72
N LYS A 43 8.14 13.14 5.38
CA LYS A 43 9.14 14.14 5.74
C LYS A 43 9.01 15.38 4.86
N TYR A 44 8.55 15.21 3.62
CA TYR A 44 8.38 16.28 2.65
C TYR A 44 6.95 16.86 2.70
N ALA A 45 6.78 18.09 2.19
CA ALA A 45 5.53 18.83 2.32
C ALA A 45 4.38 18.24 1.48
N ASP A 46 4.69 17.71 0.30
CA ASP A 46 3.68 17.11 -0.56
C ASP A 46 3.10 15.84 0.06
N ARG A 47 1.77 15.78 0.11
CA ARG A 47 1.01 14.70 0.75
C ARG A 47 1.53 14.28 2.13
N ARG A 48 1.99 15.25 2.91
CA ARG A 48 2.64 15.04 4.22
C ARG A 48 1.74 14.39 5.27
N SER A 49 0.45 14.70 5.25
CA SER A 49 -0.46 14.33 6.34
C SER A 49 -0.67 12.82 6.47
N VAL A 50 -0.80 12.31 7.70
CA VAL A 50 -1.02 10.88 7.99
C VAL A 50 -2.27 10.34 7.30
N GLU A 51 -3.28 11.17 7.09
CA GLU A 51 -4.53 10.78 6.42
C GLU A 51 -4.32 10.24 4.99
N TYR A 52 -3.19 10.56 4.34
CA TYR A 52 -2.92 10.06 2.99
C TYR A 52 -2.64 8.55 2.94
N TRP A 53 -2.37 7.91 4.08
CA TRP A 53 -2.30 6.44 4.16
C TRP A 53 -3.67 5.78 3.92
N THR A 54 -4.77 6.44 4.26
CA THR A 54 -6.14 5.88 4.14
C THR A 54 -6.97 6.54 3.04
N LYS A 55 -6.43 7.57 2.37
CA LYS A 55 -7.00 8.16 1.16
C LYS A 55 -6.47 7.45 -0.07
N VAL A 56 -7.26 6.52 -0.59
CA VAL A 56 -6.84 5.62 -1.67
C VAL A 56 -7.32 6.10 -3.04
N SER A 57 -6.63 5.66 -4.09
CA SER A 57 -7.02 5.96 -5.48
C SER A 57 -6.80 4.76 -6.38
N PHE A 58 -7.64 4.59 -7.40
CA PHE A 58 -7.40 3.65 -8.48
C PHE A 58 -7.35 4.38 -9.84
N PRO A 59 -6.40 4.06 -10.75
CA PRO A 59 -5.17 3.31 -10.49
C PRO A 59 -4.35 3.86 -9.31
N PHE A 60 -3.36 3.11 -8.82
CA PHE A 60 -2.52 3.55 -7.70
C PHE A 60 -1.63 4.73 -8.09
N TRP A 61 -2.17 5.94 -8.10
CA TRP A 61 -1.42 7.16 -8.43
C TRP A 61 -0.41 7.48 -7.32
N TRP A 62 -0.86 7.37 -6.08
CA TRP A 62 -0.13 7.79 -4.90
C TRP A 62 0.27 6.60 -4.05
N THR A 63 1.17 6.83 -3.10
CA THR A 63 1.48 5.85 -2.06
C THR A 63 0.48 6.01 -0.93
N ASP A 64 -0.25 4.93 -0.68
CA ASP A 64 -1.22 4.74 0.40
C ASP A 64 -1.06 3.30 0.93
N ILE A 65 -1.89 2.89 1.89
CA ILE A 65 -1.73 1.57 2.50
C ILE A 65 -2.02 0.42 1.52
N VAL A 66 -2.99 0.59 0.62
CA VAL A 66 -3.43 -0.45 -0.32
C VAL A 66 -2.36 -0.66 -1.39
N SER A 67 -1.90 0.41 -2.03
CA SER A 67 -0.82 0.39 -3.02
C SER A 67 0.51 -0.11 -2.45
N SER A 68 0.81 0.23 -1.19
CA SER A 68 2.01 -0.25 -0.51
C SER A 68 1.94 -1.75 -0.25
N LEU A 69 0.84 -2.25 0.32
CA LEU A 69 0.65 -3.67 0.58
C LEU A 69 0.64 -4.50 -0.72
N ASP A 70 0.00 -4.00 -1.79
CA ASP A 70 0.04 -4.67 -3.09
C ASP A 70 1.48 -4.84 -3.58
N SER A 71 2.29 -3.77 -3.55
CA SER A 71 3.69 -3.83 -3.97
C SER A 71 4.50 -4.79 -3.10
N LEU A 72 4.40 -4.66 -1.78
CA LEU A 72 5.18 -5.45 -0.82
C LEU A 72 4.84 -6.94 -0.89
N SER A 73 3.59 -7.29 -1.24
CA SER A 73 3.17 -8.69 -1.44
C SER A 73 3.91 -9.38 -2.58
N TYR A 74 4.38 -8.64 -3.59
CA TYR A 74 5.22 -9.16 -4.67
C TYR A 74 6.72 -9.15 -4.35
N LEU A 75 7.13 -8.37 -3.35
CA LEU A 75 8.52 -8.18 -2.95
C LEU A 75 8.97 -9.15 -1.84
N GLY A 76 8.17 -10.17 -1.53
CA GLY A 76 8.53 -11.23 -0.58
C GLY A 76 8.32 -10.85 0.90
N PHE A 77 7.68 -9.72 1.18
CA PHE A 77 7.31 -9.38 2.55
C PHE A 77 6.14 -10.26 3.03
N THR A 78 6.09 -10.53 4.34
CA THR A 78 5.11 -11.46 4.93
C THR A 78 4.42 -10.86 6.16
N THR A 79 3.39 -11.56 6.65
CA THR A 79 2.65 -11.22 7.88
C THR A 79 3.48 -11.34 9.16
N SER A 80 4.68 -11.94 9.10
CA SER A 80 5.65 -11.94 10.20
C SER A 80 6.20 -10.53 10.48
N HIS A 81 6.15 -9.61 9.52
CA HIS A 81 6.56 -8.23 9.71
C HIS A 81 5.47 -7.45 10.49
N PRO A 82 5.76 -6.90 11.69
CA PRO A 82 4.74 -6.29 12.55
C PRO A 82 3.93 -5.17 11.89
N GLN A 83 4.57 -4.31 11.09
CA GLN A 83 3.86 -3.23 10.38
C GLN A 83 2.93 -3.74 9.28
N ILE A 84 3.24 -4.88 8.65
CA ILE A 84 2.38 -5.46 7.62
C ILE A 84 1.16 -6.08 8.28
N LYS A 85 1.37 -6.80 9.38
CA LYS A 85 0.28 -7.32 10.20
C LYS A 85 -0.66 -6.19 10.66
N LEU A 86 -0.11 -5.12 11.24
CA LEU A 86 -0.88 -3.96 11.66
C LEU A 86 -1.66 -3.32 10.51
N ALA A 87 -1.04 -3.18 9.33
CA ALA A 87 -1.69 -2.62 8.16
C ALA A 87 -2.85 -3.48 7.65
N LEU A 88 -2.68 -4.81 7.63
CA LEU A 88 -3.72 -5.77 7.26
C LEU A 88 -4.87 -5.78 8.27
N GLU A 89 -4.57 -5.74 9.58
CA GLU A 89 -5.58 -5.61 10.64
C GLU A 89 -6.36 -4.30 10.50
N THR A 90 -5.67 -3.19 10.23
CA THR A 90 -6.31 -1.89 9.98
C THR A 90 -7.25 -1.92 8.77
N LEU A 91 -6.90 -2.65 7.71
CA LEU A 91 -7.81 -2.86 6.57
C LEU A 91 -8.98 -3.75 6.97
N ARG A 92 -8.74 -4.88 7.63
CA ARG A 92 -9.81 -5.78 8.09
C ARG A 92 -10.84 -5.05 8.95
N ASP A 93 -10.39 -4.22 9.89
CA ASP A 93 -11.26 -3.48 10.80
C ASP A 93 -12.08 -2.37 10.09
N LYS A 94 -11.74 -2.05 8.82
CA LYS A 94 -12.49 -1.14 7.95
C LYS A 94 -13.42 -1.85 6.97
N GLN A 95 -13.48 -3.19 7.01
CA GLN A 95 -14.40 -3.95 6.18
C GLN A 95 -15.82 -3.83 6.76
N SER A 96 -16.79 -3.51 5.92
CA SER A 96 -18.21 -3.46 6.29
C SER A 96 -18.83 -4.87 6.32
N GLU A 97 -20.05 -4.98 6.85
CA GLU A 97 -20.82 -6.24 6.86
C GLU A 97 -21.06 -6.81 5.46
N SER A 98 -21.09 -5.96 4.43
CA SER A 98 -21.20 -6.39 3.02
C SER A 98 -19.93 -7.07 2.49
N GLY A 99 -18.84 -7.06 3.25
CA GLY A 99 -17.51 -7.50 2.81
C GLY A 99 -16.74 -6.45 2.01
N MET A 100 -17.35 -5.30 1.70
CA MET A 100 -16.68 -4.19 1.02
C MET A 100 -15.99 -3.24 2.01
N TRP A 101 -14.96 -2.54 1.52
CA TRP A 101 -14.23 -1.50 2.25
C TRP A 101 -14.71 -0.10 1.86
N ASP A 102 -15.16 0.67 2.85
CA ASP A 102 -15.50 2.08 2.69
C ASP A 102 -14.28 2.97 2.99
N LEU A 103 -13.36 3.02 2.03
CA LEU A 103 -12.17 3.86 2.11
C LEU A 103 -12.43 5.19 1.41
N LYS A 104 -11.81 6.25 1.94
CA LYS A 104 -11.90 7.58 1.32
C LYS A 104 -11.20 7.58 -0.04
N LEU A 105 -11.98 7.62 -1.10
CA LEU A 105 -11.46 7.73 -2.47
C LEU A 105 -10.97 9.15 -2.75
N LEU A 106 -9.76 9.26 -3.30
CA LEU A 106 -9.30 10.50 -3.92
C LEU A 106 -9.99 10.63 -5.27
N LYS A 107 -10.82 11.66 -5.38
CA LYS A 107 -11.78 11.95 -6.48
C LYS A 107 -11.39 11.34 -7.83
N GLY A 108 -12.31 10.57 -8.40
CA GLY A 108 -12.41 10.24 -9.82
C GLY A 108 -13.89 10.26 -10.22
N LYS A 109 -14.19 10.40 -11.53
CA LYS A 109 -15.57 10.49 -12.02
C LYS A 109 -16.26 9.12 -12.22
N ASP A 110 -15.54 8.03 -11.95
CA ASP A 110 -15.98 6.66 -12.21
C ASP A 110 -16.52 6.00 -10.93
N GLU A 111 -17.78 5.58 -10.99
CA GLU A 111 -18.50 4.88 -9.92
C GLU A 111 -17.89 3.52 -9.58
N ASN A 112 -17.16 2.90 -10.52
CA ASN A 112 -16.56 1.58 -10.35
C ASN A 112 -15.20 1.63 -9.62
N LEU A 113 -14.66 2.82 -9.31
CA LEU A 113 -13.38 2.95 -8.62
C LEU A 113 -13.37 2.23 -7.26
N SER A 114 -14.50 2.24 -6.56
CA SER A 114 -14.66 1.49 -5.31
C SER A 114 -14.47 -0.01 -5.55
N LEU A 115 -15.06 -0.58 -6.60
CA LEU A 115 -14.94 -2.01 -6.90
C LEU A 115 -13.50 -2.42 -7.21
N TRP A 116 -12.74 -1.59 -7.92
CA TRP A 116 -11.32 -1.85 -8.21
C TRP A 116 -10.47 -1.86 -6.93
N ILE A 117 -10.73 -0.93 -6.01
CA ILE A 117 -10.06 -0.91 -4.69
C ILE A 117 -10.41 -2.16 -3.88
N ASN A 118 -11.69 -2.53 -3.82
CA ASN A 118 -12.14 -3.74 -3.15
C ASN A 118 -11.45 -4.99 -3.70
N LEU A 119 -11.40 -5.14 -5.04
CA LEU A 119 -10.70 -6.24 -5.70
C LEU A 119 -9.20 -6.25 -5.37
N ALA A 120 -8.56 -5.08 -5.34
CA ALA A 120 -7.15 -4.98 -4.98
C ALA A 120 -6.90 -5.43 -3.53
N ILE A 121 -7.75 -5.03 -2.59
CA ILE A 121 -7.67 -5.47 -1.19
C ILE A 121 -7.86 -6.99 -1.08
N CYS A 122 -8.85 -7.56 -1.78
CA CYS A 122 -9.02 -9.02 -1.82
C CYS A 122 -7.76 -9.75 -2.33
N ARG A 123 -7.11 -9.22 -3.37
CA ARG A 123 -5.85 -9.79 -3.89
C ARG A 123 -4.71 -9.67 -2.89
N ILE A 124 -4.62 -8.56 -2.17
CA ILE A 124 -3.63 -8.36 -1.10
C ILE A 124 -3.82 -9.44 -0.02
N PHE A 125 -5.03 -9.60 0.52
CA PHE A 125 -5.31 -10.62 1.53
C PHE A 125 -5.02 -12.02 1.01
N LYS A 126 -5.40 -12.33 -0.23
CA LYS A 126 -5.05 -13.62 -0.86
C LYS A 126 -3.55 -13.86 -0.89
N ARG A 127 -2.72 -12.87 -1.22
CA ARG A 127 -1.26 -13.05 -1.29
C ARG A 127 -0.58 -13.13 0.08
N PHE A 128 -1.14 -12.51 1.12
CA PHE A 128 -0.56 -12.53 2.47
C PHE A 128 -1.07 -13.66 3.36
N CYS A 129 -2.26 -14.20 3.08
CA CYS A 129 -2.94 -15.17 3.95
C CYS A 129 -3.17 -16.54 3.31
N SER A 130 -2.83 -16.74 2.04
CA SER A 130 -2.78 -18.06 1.39
C SER A 130 -1.36 -18.56 1.30
#